data_AF-A0A7W7WTT4-F1
#
_entry.id   AF-A0A7W7WTT4-F1
#
_cell.length_a   1.000
_cell.length_b   1.000
_cell.length_c   1.000
_cell.angle_alpha   90.00
_cell.angle_beta   90.00
_cell.angle_gamma   90.00
#
_symmetry.space_group_name_H-M   'P 1'
#
loop_
_entity.id
_entity.type
_entity.pdbx_description
1 polymer ?
#
loop_
_entity_poly.entity_id
_entity_poly.type
_entity_poly.pdbx_seq_one_letter_code
_entity_poly.pdbx_strand_id
1 'polypeptide(L)'
;MTMWVSQPGPLEPIDITEGRNAPGLAAFESMVNSIAMYVLIGGLAAVVIGVGIAVVGPRLGFQHARGVGIGGVVGGVFLGAVVGLASVMINFAYSMFAG
;
A
#
# COMPACT_ATOMS: atom_id res chain seq x y z
N MET A 1 -24.81 57.14 -9.21
CA MET A 1 -23.48 56.53 -9.36
C MET A 1 -22.94 56.28 -7.96
N THR A 2 -23.22 55.10 -7.40
CA THR A 2 -22.73 54.69 -6.08
C THR A 2 -22.18 53.27 -6.26
N MET A 3 -20.85 53.18 -6.37
CA MET A 3 -20.12 51.93 -6.37
C MET A 3 -20.31 51.27 -5.00
N TRP A 4 -21.04 50.16 -4.96
CA TRP A 4 -21.00 49.26 -3.81
C TRP A 4 -19.77 48.37 -3.97
N VAL A 5 -18.77 48.61 -3.14
CA VAL A 5 -17.66 47.67 -2.92
C VAL A 5 -18.26 46.47 -2.21
N SER A 6 -18.43 45.37 -2.92
CA SER A 6 -18.86 44.09 -2.37
C SER A 6 -17.79 43.59 -1.39
N GLN A 7 -18.14 43.64 -0.11
CA GLN A 7 -17.44 43.00 1.00
C GLN A 7 -17.06 41.56 0.59
N PRO A 8 -15.78 41.14 0.64
CA PRO A 8 -15.47 39.75 0.41
C PRO A 8 -16.12 38.98 1.56
N GLY A 9 -17.06 38.10 1.21
CA GLY A 9 -17.68 37.19 2.16
C GLY A 9 -16.62 36.29 2.83
N PRO A 10 -17.02 35.48 3.82
CA PRO A 10 -16.15 34.46 4.38
C PRO A 10 -15.50 33.69 3.24
N LEU A 11 -14.17 33.63 3.21
CA LEU A 11 -13.43 32.90 2.20
C LEU A 11 -14.02 31.49 2.12
N GLU A 12 -14.39 31.05 0.92
CA GLU A 12 -14.82 29.68 0.69
C GLU A 12 -13.76 28.75 1.31
N PRO A 13 -14.17 27.69 2.04
CA PRO A 13 -13.22 26.74 2.61
C PRO A 13 -12.25 26.30 1.51
N ILE A 14 -10.94 26.35 1.79
CA ILE A 14 -9.92 25.91 0.84
C ILE A 14 -10.30 24.49 0.37
N ASP A 15 -10.72 24.39 -0.88
CA ASP A 15 -11.15 23.13 -1.48
C ASP A 15 -9.90 22.30 -1.79
N ILE A 16 -9.47 21.51 -0.79
CA ILE A 16 -8.37 20.56 -0.90
C ILE A 16 -8.67 19.41 -1.90
N THR A 17 -9.90 19.31 -2.41
CA THR A 17 -10.27 18.35 -3.46
C THR A 17 -9.58 18.68 -4.77
N GLU A 18 -9.31 19.96 -5.05
CA GLU A 18 -8.61 20.38 -6.27
C GLU A 18 -7.12 20.00 -6.24
N GLY A 19 -6.51 19.99 -5.05
CA GLY A 19 -5.16 19.45 -4.83
C GLY A 19 -5.06 17.92 -5.02
N ARG A 20 -6.15 17.19 -4.77
CA ARG A 20 -6.24 15.73 -4.99
C ARG A 20 -6.32 15.38 -6.47
N ASN A 21 -6.94 16.23 -7.28
CA ASN A 21 -7.03 16.09 -8.73
C ASN A 21 -5.79 16.59 -9.47
N ALA A 22 -4.73 17.00 -8.75
CA ALA A 22 -3.47 17.35 -9.37
C ALA A 22 -2.97 16.15 -10.18
N PRO A 23 -2.73 16.30 -11.50
CA PRO A 23 -2.38 15.17 -12.38
C PRO A 23 -1.10 14.45 -11.93
N GLY A 24 -0.21 15.14 -11.20
CA GLY A 24 0.96 14.53 -10.57
C GLY A 24 0.63 13.54 -9.45
N LEU A 25 -0.39 13.83 -8.63
CA LEU A 25 -0.77 12.96 -7.50
C LEU A 25 -1.40 11.65 -7.99
N ALA A 26 -2.27 11.74 -9.00
CA ALA A 26 -2.89 10.57 -9.64
C ALA A 26 -1.86 9.64 -10.31
N ALA A 27 -0.82 10.20 -10.93
CA ALA A 27 0.28 9.42 -11.51
C ALA A 27 1.08 8.69 -10.42
N PHE A 28 1.37 9.36 -9.30
CA PHE A 28 2.05 8.75 -8.16
C PHE A 28 1.21 7.63 -7.53
N GLU A 29 -0.09 7.85 -7.33
CA GLU A 29 -0.99 6.85 -6.77
C GLU A 29 -1.05 5.60 -7.66
N SER A 30 -1.16 5.78 -8.98
CA SER A 30 -1.12 4.68 -9.95
C SER A 30 0.22 3.90 -9.91
N MET A 31 1.35 4.61 -9.79
CA MET A 31 2.66 3.99 -9.68
C MET A 31 2.79 3.16 -8.39
N VAL A 32 2.39 3.74 -7.25
CA VAL A 32 2.44 3.06 -5.95
C VAL A 32 1.52 1.85 -5.94
N ASN A 33 0.31 1.97 -6.50
CA ASN A 33 -0.63 0.86 -6.59
C ASN A 33 -0.07 -0.30 -7.45
N SER A 34 0.58 0.04 -8.57
CA SER A 34 1.24 -0.95 -9.42
C SER A 34 2.35 -1.68 -8.67
N ILE A 35 3.21 -0.95 -7.94
CA ILE A 35 4.29 -1.55 -7.13
C ILE A 35 3.69 -2.43 -6.02
N ALA A 36 2.69 -1.94 -5.30
CA ALA A 36 2.03 -2.69 -4.22
C ALA A 36 1.46 -4.02 -4.74
N MET A 37 0.83 -4.00 -5.92
CA MET A 37 0.29 -5.19 -6.56
C MET A 37 1.38 -6.23 -6.85
N TYR A 38 2.50 -5.82 -7.49
CA TYR A 38 3.62 -6.73 -7.75
C TYR A 38 4.27 -7.28 -6.48
N VAL A 39 4.37 -6.46 -5.44
CA VAL A 39 4.91 -6.86 -4.14
C VAL A 39 4.01 -7.90 -3.47
N LEU A 40 2.68 -7.73 -3.52
CA LEU A 40 1.73 -8.69 -2.98
C LEU A 40 1.76 -10.02 -3.74
N ILE A 41 1.80 -9.98 -5.07
CA ILE A 41 1.94 -11.19 -5.89
C ILE A 41 3.27 -11.90 -5.60
N GLY A 42 4.37 -11.15 -5.53
CA GLY A 42 5.69 -11.69 -5.21
C GLY A 42 5.73 -12.33 -3.82
N GLY A 43 5.13 -11.68 -2.82
CA GLY A 43 4.98 -12.22 -1.47
C GLY A 43 4.15 -13.51 -1.45
N LEU A 44 3.03 -13.54 -2.17
CA LEU A 44 2.21 -14.74 -2.30
C LEU A 44 2.98 -15.89 -2.96
N ALA A 45 3.71 -15.61 -4.04
CA ALA A 45 4.54 -16.60 -4.72
C ALA A 45 5.65 -17.14 -3.78
N ALA A 46 6.28 -16.26 -3.00
CA ALA A 46 7.30 -16.65 -2.01
C ALA A 46 6.71 -17.56 -0.92
N VAL A 47 5.48 -17.31 -0.48
CA VAL A 47 4.78 -18.21 0.46
C VAL A 47 4.52 -19.56 -0.18
N VAL A 48 3.94 -19.60 -1.38
CA VAL A 48 3.60 -20.86 -2.06
C VAL A 48 4.85 -21.71 -2.31
N ILE A 49 5.90 -21.09 -2.87
CA ILE A 49 7.18 -21.76 -3.12
C ILE A 49 7.84 -22.18 -1.80
N GLY A 50 7.82 -21.30 -0.79
CA GLY A 50 8.37 -21.59 0.54
C GLY A 50 7.71 -22.78 1.21
N VAL A 51 6.38 -22.88 1.16
CA VAL A 51 5.63 -24.06 1.64
C VAL A 51 6.03 -25.31 0.86
N GLY A 52 6.10 -25.22 -0.47
CA GLY A 52 6.55 -26.32 -1.33
C GLY A 52 7.93 -26.84 -0.94
N ILE A 53 8.90 -25.94 -0.77
CA ILE A 53 10.27 -26.27 -0.35
C ILE A 53 10.28 -26.85 1.07
N ALA A 54 9.50 -26.30 1.99
CA ALA A 54 9.46 -26.77 3.38
C ALA A 54 8.85 -28.17 3.52
N VAL A 55 7.87 -28.51 2.69
CA VAL A 55 7.18 -29.81 2.72
C VAL A 55 7.92 -30.88 1.92
N VAL A 56 8.41 -30.53 0.73
CA VAL A 56 9.04 -31.49 -0.20
C VAL A 56 10.54 -31.60 0.04
N GLY A 57 11.22 -30.51 0.37
CA GLY A 57 12.68 -30.47 0.53
C GLY A 57 13.25 -31.50 1.52
N PRO A 58 12.68 -31.68 2.72
CA PRO A 58 13.15 -32.70 3.66
C PRO A 58 12.98 -34.13 3.13
N ARG A 59 11.95 -34.37 2.30
CA ARG A 59 11.69 -35.69 1.71
C ARG A 59 12.68 -36.06 0.62
N LEU A 60 13.34 -35.06 0.04
CA LEU A 60 14.39 -35.24 -0.98
C LEU A 60 15.80 -35.34 -0.38
N GLY A 61 15.94 -35.38 0.94
CA GLY A 61 17.23 -35.52 1.64
C GLY A 61 17.96 -34.20 1.91
N PHE A 62 17.35 -33.05 1.61
CA PHE A 62 17.95 -31.75 1.91
C PHE A 62 17.73 -31.38 3.38
N GLN A 63 18.78 -31.51 4.20
CA GLN A 63 18.73 -31.22 5.64
C GLN A 63 18.37 -29.75 5.97
N HIS A 64 18.73 -28.80 5.09
CA HIS A 64 18.49 -27.37 5.31
C HIS A 64 17.28 -26.80 4.58
N ALA A 65 16.63 -27.57 3.69
CA ALA A 65 15.54 -27.06 2.85
C ALA A 65 14.32 -26.59 3.67
N ARG A 66 14.05 -27.24 4.81
CA ARG A 66 12.95 -26.82 5.69
C ARG A 66 13.13 -25.40 6.21
N GLY A 67 14.36 -25.04 6.60
CA GLY A 67 14.67 -23.70 7.11
C GLY A 67 14.52 -22.63 6.04
N VAL A 68 15.01 -22.91 4.83
CA VAL A 68 14.86 -22.00 3.68
C VAL A 68 13.39 -21.81 3.29
N GLY A 69 12.63 -22.89 3.24
CA GLY A 69 11.20 -22.84 2.91
C GLY A 69 10.39 -22.05 3.94
N ILE A 70 10.60 -22.31 5.24
CA ILE A 70 9.96 -21.54 6.32
C ILE A 70 10.38 -20.07 6.27
N GLY A 71 11.65 -19.77 6.00
CA GLY A 71 12.13 -18.40 5.82
C GLY A 71 11.39 -17.65 4.72
N GLY A 72 11.17 -18.31 3.57
CA GLY A 72 10.36 -17.75 2.47
C GLY A 72 8.91 -17.48 2.85
N VAL A 73 8.28 -18.39 3.60
CA VAL A 73 6.90 -18.21 4.10
C VAL A 73 6.81 -17.03 5.07
N VAL A 74 7.71 -16.97 6.06
CA VAL A 74 7.72 -15.88 7.04
C VAL A 74 7.98 -14.54 6.36
N GLY A 75 8.93 -14.48 5.43
CA GLY A 75 9.23 -13.27 4.66
C GLY A 75 8.04 -12.79 3.83
N GLY A 76 7.35 -13.70 3.12
CA GLY A 76 6.18 -13.36 2.32
C GLY A 76 4.98 -12.90 3.17
N VAL A 77 4.72 -13.54 4.30
CA VAL A 77 3.67 -13.13 5.25
C VAL A 77 3.99 -11.76 5.85
N PHE A 78 5.24 -11.52 6.25
CA PHE A 78 5.67 -10.24 6.80
C PHE A 78 5.49 -9.10 5.79
N LEU A 79 5.89 -9.32 4.53
CA LEU A 79 5.68 -8.38 3.44
C LEU A 79 4.20 -8.04 3.24
N GLY A 80 3.33 -9.06 3.21
CA GLY A 80 1.89 -8.85 3.10
C GLY A 80 1.31 -8.05 4.28
N ALA A 81 1.76 -8.35 5.51
CA ALA A 81 1.33 -7.65 6.71
C ALA A 81 1.72 -6.16 6.69
N VAL A 82 2.93 -5.84 6.24
CA VAL A 82 3.41 -4.45 6.10
C VAL A 82 2.59 -3.69 5.07
N VAL A 83 2.33 -4.27 3.89
CA VAL A 83 1.52 -3.63 2.85
C VAL A 83 0.07 -3.43 3.32
N GLY A 84 -0.51 -4.43 3.99
CA GLY A 84 -1.85 -4.33 4.56
C GLY A 84 -1.96 -3.24 5.63
N LEU A 85 -1.01 -3.18 6.57
CA LEU A 85 -0.97 -2.13 7.60
C LEU A 85 -0.81 -0.74 7.00
N ALA A 86 0.03 -0.59 5.97
CA ALA A 86 0.19 0.68 5.28
C ALA A 86 -1.14 1.18 4.69
N SER A 87 -1.94 0.30 4.08
CA SER A 87 -3.26 0.65 3.56
C SER A 87 -4.20 1.15 4.67
N VAL A 88 -4.24 0.47 5.83
CA VAL A 88 -5.07 0.89 6.97
C VAL A 88 -4.62 2.26 7.50
N MET A 89 -3.31 2.49 7.63
CA MET A 89 -2.76 3.77 8.09
C MET A 89 -3.10 4.92 7.15
N ILE A 90 -3.02 4.70 5.83
CA ILE A 90 -3.39 5.70 4.82
C ILE A 90 -4.88 6.06 4.96
N ASN A 91 -5.76 5.06 5.05
CA ASN A 91 -7.19 5.29 5.22
C ASN A 91 -7.50 6.04 6.54
N PHE A 92 -6.82 5.67 7.63
CA PHE A 92 -6.96 6.37 8.90
C PHE A 92 -6.52 7.83 8.81
N ALA A 93 -5.36 8.10 8.21
CA ALA A 93 -4.88 9.47 8.00
C ALA A 93 -5.88 10.30 7.19
N TYR A 94 -6.42 9.74 6.09
CA TYR A 94 -7.46 10.44 5.33
C TYR A 94 -8.70 10.74 6.17
N SER A 95 -9.20 9.77 6.95
CA SER A 95 -10.36 10.00 7.80
C SER A 95 -10.14 11.05 8.90
N MET A 96 -8.89 11.20 9.37
CA MET A 96 -8.53 12.13 10.44
C MET A 96 -8.28 13.57 9.93
N PHE A 97 -7.77 13.73 8.70
CA PHE A 97 -7.41 15.03 8.16
C PHE A 97 -8.42 15.59 7.12
N ALA A 98 -9.31 14.74 6.58
CA ALA A 98 -10.36 15.15 5.65
C ALA A 98 -11.75 15.28 6.29
N GLY A 99 -11.89 15.00 7.59
CA GLY A 99 -13.08 15.28 8.40
C GLY A 99 -12.90 16.55 9.22
#